data_AF-A0A1E5KZP8-F1
#
_entry.id   AF-A0A1E5KZP8-F1
#
_cell.length_a   1.000
_cell.length_b   1.000
_cell.length_c   1.000
_cell.angle_alpha   90.00
_cell.angle_beta   90.00
_cell.angle_gamma   90.00
#
_symmetry.space_group_name_H-M   'P 1'
#
loop_
_entity.id
_entity.type
_entity.pdbx_description
1 polymer ?
#
loop_
_entity_poly.entity_id
_entity_poly.type
_entity_poly.pdbx_seq_one_letter_code
_entity_poly.pdbx_strand_id
1 'polypeptide(L)'
;MSLLRETDRTKKILFFYWLIVPVLFGSYLIVMSSVQQIPIMALVSTIPSLAISLIVALLQFFQAFGLYLLNDVAASRKSLLGNYLIFSMVQQLFTLNFIGLLLSGLCFWYLPSKKEQEGALSSIKIPLYLLMSFIGVVTLLIVCIRFSL
;
A
#
# COMPACT_ATOMS: atom_id res chain seq x y z
N MET A 1 4.89 18.36 -20.60
CA MET A 1 5.07 16.98 -21.10
C MET A 1 5.94 16.12 -20.18
N SER A 2 6.91 16.68 -19.45
CA SER A 2 7.75 15.94 -18.47
C SER A 2 6.99 15.44 -17.23
N LEU A 3 6.15 16.29 -16.61
CA LEU A 3 5.53 16.00 -15.31
C LEU A 3 4.52 14.83 -15.32
N LEU A 4 3.72 14.70 -16.39
CA LEU A 4 2.77 13.59 -16.56
C LEU A 4 3.50 12.26 -16.76
N ARG A 5 4.58 12.25 -17.54
CA ARG A 5 5.41 11.06 -17.75
C ARG A 5 6.07 10.58 -16.45
N GLU A 6 6.54 11.51 -15.62
CA GLU A 6 7.09 11.17 -14.30
C GLU A 6 6.01 10.65 -13.33
N THR A 7 4.78 11.18 -13.42
CA THR A 7 3.63 10.66 -12.66
C THR A 7 3.34 9.20 -13.02
N ASP A 8 3.22 8.88 -14.31
CA ASP A 8 2.95 7.51 -14.75
C ASP A 8 4.07 6.54 -14.38
N ARG A 9 5.32 7.00 -14.49
CA ARG A 9 6.50 6.21 -14.11
C ARG A 9 6.50 5.91 -12.62
N THR A 10 6.27 6.92 -11.77
CA THR A 10 6.27 6.74 -10.32
C THR A 10 5.08 5.91 -9.84
N LYS A 11 3.89 6.06 -10.44
CA LYS A 11 2.74 5.15 -10.22
C LYS A 11 3.10 3.70 -10.51
N LYS A 12 3.74 3.42 -11.66
CA LYS A 12 4.16 2.06 -12.02
C LYS A 12 5.17 1.49 -11.03
N ILE A 13 6.20 2.26 -10.67
CA ILE A 13 7.20 1.84 -9.68
C ILE A 13 6.53 1.51 -8.35
N LEU A 14 5.65 2.38 -7.86
CA LEU A 14 4.92 2.17 -6.61
C LEU A 14 4.03 0.92 -6.67
N PHE A 15 3.32 0.74 -7.78
CA PHE A 15 2.49 -0.46 -8.01
C PHE A 15 3.31 -1.74 -7.96
N PHE A 16 4.42 -1.81 -8.71
CA PHE A 16 5.29 -3.00 -8.72
C PHE A 16 5.94 -3.23 -7.35
N TYR A 17 6.35 -2.16 -6.67
CA TYR A 17 6.87 -2.26 -5.31
C TYR A 17 5.85 -2.90 -4.36
N TRP A 18 4.59 -2.48 -4.42
CA TRP A 18 3.54 -3.05 -3.59
C TRP A 18 3.19 -4.51 -3.92
N LEU A 19 3.40 -4.96 -5.17
CA LEU A 19 3.29 -6.36 -5.53
C LEU A 19 4.48 -7.21 -5.08
N ILE A 20 5.71 -6.68 -5.18
CA ILE A 20 6.91 -7.46 -4.93
C ILE A 20 7.16 -7.71 -3.43
N VAL A 21 6.77 -6.77 -2.57
CA VAL A 21 6.96 -6.90 -1.11
C VAL A 21 6.32 -8.18 -0.54
N PRO A 22 5.02 -8.48 -0.76
CA PRO A 22 4.43 -9.73 -0.29
C PRO A 22 5.08 -10.98 -0.91
N VAL A 23 5.52 -10.93 -2.17
CA VAL A 23 6.23 -12.06 -2.81
C VAL A 23 7.58 -12.32 -2.12
N LEU A 24 8.36 -11.27 -1.87
CA LEU A 24 9.63 -11.36 -1.16
C LEU A 24 9.44 -11.86 0.27
N PHE A 25 8.43 -11.35 0.97
CA PHE A 25 8.14 -11.76 2.34
C PHE A 25 7.67 -13.22 2.42
N GLY A 26 6.82 -13.66 1.49
CA GLY A 26 6.42 -15.06 1.38
C GLY A 26 7.61 -15.97 1.08
N SER A 27 8.50 -15.56 0.17
CA SER A 27 9.74 -16.29 -0.13
C SER A 27 10.64 -16.40 1.10
N TYR A 28 10.77 -15.32 1.88
CA TYR A 28 11.49 -15.34 3.16
C TYR A 28 10.89 -16.36 4.15
N LEU A 29 9.57 -16.40 4.30
CA LEU A 29 8.92 -17.38 5.17
C LEU A 29 9.17 -18.83 4.73
N ILE A 30 9.18 -19.10 3.43
CA ILE A 30 9.49 -20.43 2.88
C ILE A 30 10.94 -20.82 3.20
N VAL A 31 11.89 -19.92 2.97
CA VAL A 31 13.31 -20.17 3.30
C VAL A 31 13.47 -20.40 4.80
N MET A 32 12.87 -19.55 5.63
CA MET A 32 12.95 -19.66 7.08
C MET A 32 12.35 -20.98 7.59
N SER A 33 11.18 -21.37 7.07
CA SER A 33 10.55 -22.65 7.36
C SER A 33 11.43 -23.84 6.97
N SER A 34 12.11 -23.75 5.83
CA SER A 34 13.01 -24.81 5.35
C SER A 34 14.27 -24.93 6.22
N VAL A 35 14.86 -23.79 6.62
CA VAL A 35 16.07 -23.75 7.46
C VAL A 35 15.77 -24.24 8.88
N GLN A 36 14.63 -23.84 9.44
CA GLN A 36 14.25 -24.22 10.81
C GLN A 36 13.52 -25.55 10.90
N GLN A 37 13.13 -26.15 9.78
CA GLN A 37 12.32 -27.38 9.71
C GLN A 37 11.00 -27.28 10.48
N ILE A 38 10.46 -26.07 10.60
CA ILE A 38 9.20 -25.77 11.28
C ILE A 38 8.20 -25.31 10.23
N PRO A 39 6.95 -25.81 10.24
CA PRO A 39 5.94 -25.38 9.28
C PRO A 39 5.65 -23.88 9.42
N ILE A 40 5.39 -23.19 8.30
CA ILE A 40 5.12 -21.73 8.27
C ILE A 40 4.04 -21.32 9.29
N MET A 41 2.98 -22.12 9.42
CA MET A 41 1.91 -21.84 10.39
C MET A 41 2.42 -21.83 11.83
N ALA A 42 3.34 -22.72 12.19
CA ALA A 42 3.94 -22.73 13.52
C ALA A 42 4.90 -21.54 13.72
N LEU A 43 5.65 -21.12 12.69
CA LEU A 43 6.48 -19.92 12.76
C LEU A 43 5.65 -18.67 13.03
N VAL A 44 4.58 -18.48 12.26
CA VAL A 44 3.70 -17.32 12.37
C VAL A 44 2.91 -17.33 13.68
N SER A 45 2.56 -18.50 14.21
CA SER A 45 1.84 -18.62 15.48
C SER A 45 2.73 -18.41 16.71
N THR A 46 4.03 -18.72 16.61
CA THR A 46 4.96 -18.60 17.74
C THR A 46 5.66 -17.25 17.79
N ILE A 47 5.79 -16.55 16.65
CA ILE A 47 6.47 -15.27 16.56
C ILE A 47 5.46 -14.19 16.13
N PRO A 48 4.83 -13.46 17.08
CA PRO A 48 3.80 -12.46 16.78
C PRO A 48 4.26 -11.38 15.80
N SER A 49 5.53 -10.98 15.86
CA SER A 49 6.10 -9.98 14.94
C SER A 49 6.13 -10.46 13.48
N LEU A 50 6.29 -11.77 13.24
CA LEU A 50 6.19 -12.35 11.89
C LEU A 50 4.75 -12.34 11.39
N ALA A 51 3.78 -12.68 12.24
CA ALA A 51 2.36 -12.60 11.87
C ALA A 51 1.95 -11.18 11.49
N ILE A 52 2.34 -10.19 12.30
CA ILE A 52 2.05 -8.79 12.02
C ILE A 52 2.73 -8.35 10.72
N SER A 53 3.99 -8.73 10.50
CA SER A 53 4.72 -8.37 9.27
C SER A 53 4.12 -9.03 8.03
N LEU A 54 3.60 -10.25 8.16
CA LEU A 54 2.86 -10.93 7.09
C LEU A 54 1.59 -10.16 6.71
N ILE A 55 0.80 -9.73 7.71
CA ILE A 55 -0.42 -8.95 7.45
C ILE A 55 -0.05 -7.61 6.78
N VAL A 56 0.99 -6.92 7.27
CA VAL A 56 1.49 -5.67 6.64
C VAL A 56 1.90 -5.90 5.19
N ALA A 57 2.59 -7.01 4.90
CA ALA A 57 3.01 -7.34 3.54
C ALA A 57 1.80 -7.63 2.63
N LEU A 58 0.79 -8.36 3.13
CA LEU A 58 -0.44 -8.66 2.39
C LEU A 58 -1.29 -7.41 2.15
N LEU A 59 -1.31 -6.45 3.08
CA LEU A 59 -1.98 -5.15 2.87
C LEU A 59 -1.44 -4.40 1.65
N GLN A 60 -0.19 -4.64 1.25
CA GLN A 60 0.38 -4.02 0.04
C GLN A 60 -0.33 -4.48 -1.24
N PHE A 61 -0.88 -5.71 -1.31
CA PHE A 61 -1.70 -6.12 -2.45
C PHE A 61 -2.97 -5.28 -2.57
N PHE A 62 -3.62 -4.99 -1.44
CA PHE A 62 -4.79 -4.12 -1.41
C PHE A 62 -4.42 -2.68 -1.79
N GLN A 63 -3.25 -2.20 -1.37
CA GLN A 63 -2.73 -0.90 -1.81
C GLN A 63 -2.46 -0.86 -3.33
N ALA A 64 -1.88 -1.92 -3.89
CA ALA A 64 -1.69 -2.04 -5.34
C ALA A 64 -3.03 -2.06 -6.09
N PHE A 65 -4.01 -2.80 -5.58
CA PHE A 65 -5.35 -2.86 -6.16
C PHE A 65 -6.06 -1.50 -6.15
N GLY A 66 -5.98 -0.74 -5.05
CA GLY A 66 -6.55 0.61 -4.98
C GLY A 66 -5.91 1.56 -6.00
N LEU A 67 -4.60 1.46 -6.20
CA LEU A 67 -3.89 2.24 -7.22
C LEU A 67 -4.27 1.83 -8.65
N TYR A 68 -4.54 0.55 -8.88
CA TYR A 68 -5.03 0.03 -10.15
C TYR A 68 -6.43 0.58 -10.49
N LEU A 69 -7.35 0.59 -9.52
CA LEU A 69 -8.68 1.20 -9.69
C LEU A 69 -8.60 2.69 -10.04
N LEU A 70 -7.52 3.34 -9.63
CA LEU A 70 -7.24 4.75 -9.87
C LEU A 70 -6.40 5.02 -11.13
N ASN A 71 -6.18 4.02 -11.98
CA ASN A 71 -5.31 4.17 -13.14
C ASN A 71 -5.86 5.21 -14.13
N ASP A 72 -7.16 5.18 -14.37
CA ASP A 72 -7.85 6.01 -15.38
C ASP A 72 -8.43 7.30 -14.79
N VAL A 73 -8.12 7.60 -13.52
CA VAL A 73 -8.58 8.80 -12.83
C VAL A 73 -7.65 9.96 -13.10
N ALA A 74 -8.22 11.15 -13.32
CA ALA A 74 -7.50 12.40 -13.47
C ALA A 74 -6.37 12.53 -12.43
N ALA A 75 -5.14 12.64 -12.91
CA ALA A 75 -3.95 12.70 -12.08
C ALA A 75 -3.79 14.12 -11.53
N SER A 76 -4.25 14.36 -10.30
CA SER A 76 -4.13 15.66 -9.63
C SER A 76 -4.00 15.48 -8.12
N ARG A 77 -3.28 16.40 -7.46
CA ARG A 77 -3.16 16.38 -5.99
C ARG A 77 -4.50 16.53 -5.27
N LYS A 78 -5.48 17.17 -5.91
CA LYS A 78 -6.83 17.38 -5.37
C LYS A 78 -7.83 16.32 -5.83
N SER A 79 -7.38 15.31 -6.58
CA SER A 79 -8.26 14.22 -7.03
C SER A 79 -8.29 13.07 -6.04
N LEU A 80 -9.15 12.09 -6.32
CA LEU A 80 -9.26 10.86 -5.55
C LEU A 80 -7.91 10.12 -5.44
N LEU A 81 -7.08 10.18 -6.49
CA LEU A 81 -5.72 9.63 -6.47
C LEU A 81 -4.82 10.38 -5.46
N GLY A 82 -4.90 11.72 -5.41
CA GLY A 82 -4.16 12.51 -4.43
C GLY A 82 -4.53 12.13 -3.00
N ASN A 83 -5.83 12.03 -2.70
CA ASN A 83 -6.33 11.60 -1.39
C ASN A 83 -5.87 10.19 -1.03
N TYR A 84 -5.92 9.28 -2.01
CA TYR A 84 -5.47 7.91 -1.84
C TYR A 84 -3.97 7.84 -1.50
N LEU A 85 -3.12 8.58 -2.22
CA LEU A 85 -1.68 8.61 -1.95
C LEU A 85 -1.37 9.19 -0.56
N ILE A 86 -2.12 10.21 -0.11
CA ILE A 86 -1.99 10.74 1.25
C ILE A 86 -2.35 9.67 2.28
N PHE A 87 -3.48 8.98 2.10
CA PHE A 87 -3.85 7.86 2.94
C PHE A 87 -2.77 6.77 2.96
N SER A 88 -2.26 6.38 1.79
CA SER A 88 -1.18 5.40 1.69
C SER A 88 0.06 5.89 2.43
N MET A 89 0.49 7.15 2.30
CA MET A 89 1.63 7.69 3.07
C MET A 89 1.42 7.52 4.59
N VAL A 90 0.26 7.93 5.11
CA VAL A 90 -0.07 7.80 6.53
C VAL A 90 -0.05 6.34 6.97
N GLN A 91 -0.66 5.45 6.18
CA GLN A 91 -0.69 4.02 6.45
C GLN A 91 0.73 3.43 6.49
N GLN A 92 1.57 3.74 5.50
CA GLN A 92 2.94 3.24 5.39
C GLN A 92 3.80 3.69 6.58
N LEU A 93 3.59 4.93 7.05
CA LEU A 93 4.24 5.44 8.26
C LEU A 93 3.85 4.63 9.50
N PHE A 94 2.56 4.35 9.71
CA PHE A 94 2.09 3.54 10.85
C PHE A 94 2.58 2.09 10.80
N THR A 95 2.84 1.55 9.62
CA THR A 95 3.42 0.20 9.46
C THR A 95 4.95 0.20 9.39
N LEU A 96 5.61 1.35 9.63
CA LEU A 96 7.07 1.51 9.56
C LEU A 96 7.68 1.11 8.21
N ASN A 97 6.91 1.24 7.13
CA ASN A 97 7.36 0.94 5.78
C ASN A 97 7.88 2.21 5.10
N PHE A 98 9.12 2.58 5.41
CA PHE A 98 9.73 3.82 4.93
C PHE A 98 9.92 3.86 3.41
N ILE A 99 10.20 2.73 2.76
CA ILE A 99 10.33 2.67 1.30
C ILE A 99 8.98 2.97 0.64
N GLY A 100 7.91 2.33 1.11
CA GLY A 100 6.55 2.60 0.64
C GLY A 100 6.12 4.04 0.87
N LEU A 101 6.47 4.63 2.01
CA LEU A 101 6.22 6.04 2.33
C LEU A 101 6.91 6.97 1.33
N LEU A 102 8.20 6.77 1.08
CA LEU A 102 8.97 7.58 0.13
C LEU A 102 8.42 7.49 -1.29
N LEU A 103 8.13 6.28 -1.78
CA LEU A 103 7.56 6.09 -3.12
C LEU A 103 6.18 6.72 -3.26
N SER A 104 5.33 6.61 -2.24
CA SER A 104 4.01 7.25 -2.21
C SER A 104 4.14 8.79 -2.23
N GLY A 105 5.10 9.33 -1.46
CA GLY A 105 5.39 10.76 -1.43
C GLY A 105 5.94 11.29 -2.75
N LEU A 106 6.85 10.56 -3.40
CA LEU A 106 7.34 10.89 -4.73
C LEU A 106 6.19 10.90 -5.75
N CYS A 107 5.35 9.87 -5.75
CA CYS A 107 4.18 9.80 -6.61
C CYS A 107 3.24 11.00 -6.41
N PHE A 108 3.00 11.38 -5.15
CA PHE A 108 2.17 12.55 -4.83
C PHE A 108 2.81 13.87 -5.26
N TRP A 109 4.13 14.01 -5.10
CA TRP A 109 4.85 15.24 -5.45
C TRP A 109 4.80 15.53 -6.95
N TYR A 110 4.89 14.49 -7.78
CA TYR A 110 4.78 14.63 -9.24
C TYR A 110 3.36 14.87 -9.74
N LEU A 111 2.31 14.72 -8.91
CA LEU A 111 0.96 15.08 -9.32
C LEU A 111 0.83 16.59 -9.58
N PRO A 112 0.17 17.01 -10.67
CA PRO A 112 -0.08 18.41 -10.94
C PRO A 112 -1.07 18.99 -9.91
N SER A 113 -0.90 20.27 -9.62
CA SER A 113 -1.67 20.96 -8.56
C SER A 113 -3.01 21.53 -9.04
N LYS A 114 -3.26 21.52 -10.36
CA LYS A 114 -4.51 22.04 -10.93
C LYS A 114 -5.65 21.03 -10.72
N LYS A 115 -6.83 21.55 -10.40
CA LYS A 115 -8.06 20.75 -10.28
C LYS A 115 -8.52 20.44 -11.70
N GLU A 116 -8.16 19.28 -12.24
CA GLU A 116 -8.82 18.78 -13.46
C GLU A 116 -10.28 18.50 -13.11
N GLN A 117 -11.19 18.85 -14.03
CA GLN A 117 -12.62 18.63 -13.84
C GLN A 117 -12.87 17.15 -13.54
N GLU A 118 -13.58 16.88 -12.44
CA GLU A 118 -14.03 15.53 -12.07
C GLU A 118 -14.98 15.00 -13.15
N GLY A 119 -14.43 14.48 -14.25
CA GLY A 119 -15.19 13.76 -15.26
C GLY A 119 -15.71 12.45 -14.66
N ALA A 120 -17.03 12.36 -14.48
CA ALA A 120 -17.84 11.16 -14.28
C ALA A 120 -17.14 9.95 -13.62
N LEU A 121 -16.81 10.06 -12.32
CA LEU A 121 -16.07 9.03 -11.58
C LEU A 121 -16.77 8.54 -10.30
N SER A 122 -18.10 8.65 -10.22
CA SER A 122 -18.84 8.31 -8.99
C SER A 122 -18.74 6.83 -8.62
N SER A 123 -18.67 5.93 -9.61
CA SER A 123 -18.71 4.47 -9.39
C SER A 123 -17.49 3.92 -8.66
N ILE A 124 -16.29 4.50 -8.89
CA ILE A 124 -15.03 4.01 -8.27
C ILE A 124 -14.81 4.61 -6.86
N LYS A 125 -15.47 5.71 -6.52
CA LYS A 125 -15.32 6.37 -5.20
C LYS A 125 -15.70 5.42 -4.05
N ILE A 126 -16.85 4.76 -4.14
CA ILE A 126 -17.35 3.86 -3.11
C ILE A 126 -16.41 2.67 -2.86
N PRO A 127 -16.04 1.84 -3.87
CA PRO A 127 -15.16 0.71 -3.64
C PRO A 127 -13.79 1.15 -3.12
N LEU A 128 -13.27 2.29 -3.56
CA LEU A 128 -12.01 2.81 -3.06
C LEU A 128 -12.09 3.22 -1.57
N TYR A 129 -13.14 3.93 -1.16
CA TYR A 129 -13.29 4.31 0.25
C TYR A 129 -13.51 3.09 1.15
N LEU A 130 -14.24 2.07 0.68
CA LEU A 130 -14.36 0.79 1.40
C LEU A 130 -13.00 0.11 1.55
N LEU A 131 -12.20 0.08 0.48
CA LEU A 131 -10.84 -0.46 0.50
C LEU A 131 -9.93 0.31 1.47
N MET A 132 -9.93 1.64 1.42
CA MET A 132 -9.18 2.49 2.33
C MET A 132 -9.63 2.28 3.79
N SER A 133 -10.93 2.16 4.04
CA SER A 133 -11.47 1.86 5.36
C SER A 133 -11.00 0.51 5.87
N PHE A 134 -11.06 -0.54 5.04
CA PHE A 134 -10.56 -1.87 5.38
C PHE A 134 -9.07 -1.83 5.75
N ILE A 135 -8.24 -1.25 4.87
CA ILE A 135 -6.80 -1.13 5.12
C ILE A 135 -6.53 -0.32 6.39
N GLY A 136 -7.28 0.77 6.61
CA GLY A 136 -7.16 1.64 7.78
C GLY A 136 -7.47 0.91 9.07
N VAL A 137 -8.59 0.18 9.13
CA VAL A 137 -8.97 -0.63 10.30
C VAL A 137 -7.91 -1.69 10.61
N VAL A 138 -7.45 -2.44 9.61
CA VAL A 138 -6.41 -3.46 9.82
C VAL A 138 -5.10 -2.81 10.29
N THR A 139 -4.75 -1.65 9.76
CA THR A 139 -3.56 -0.88 10.20
C THR A 139 -3.67 -0.45 11.66
N LEU A 140 -4.83 0.06 12.09
CA LEU A 140 -5.07 0.42 13.48
C LEU A 140 -4.95 -0.80 14.41
N LEU A 141 -5.53 -1.93 14.02
CA LEU A 141 -5.39 -3.19 14.78
C LEU A 141 -3.92 -3.62 14.89
N ILE A 142 -3.15 -3.55 13.80
CA ILE A 142 -1.71 -3.83 13.83
C ILE A 142 -0.97 -2.93 14.81
N VAL A 143 -1.24 -1.62 14.78
CA VAL A 143 -0.62 -0.65 15.67
C VAL A 143 -0.96 -0.96 17.14
N CYS A 144 -2.24 -1.21 17.44
CA CYS A 144 -2.68 -1.58 18.79
C CYS A 144 -1.99 -2.86 19.29
N ILE A 145 -1.93 -3.91 18.45
CA ILE A 145 -1.25 -5.16 18.81
C ILE A 145 0.24 -4.91 19.06
N ARG A 146 0.92 -4.13 18.19
CA ARG A 146 2.34 -3.79 18.37
C ARG A 146 2.62 -3.04 19.67
N PHE A 147 1.73 -2.17 20.12
CA PHE A 147 1.87 -1.47 21.41
C PHE A 147 1.59 -2.36 22.62
N SER A 148 0.92 -3.50 22.43
CA SER A 148 0.62 -4.45 23.50
C SER A 148 1.65 -5.58 23.66
N LEU A 149 2.57 -5.72 22.70
CA LEU A 149 3.68 -6.68 22.71
C LEU A 149 4.91 -6.09 23.42
#